data_AF-A0A969RML5-F1
#
_entry.id   AF-A0A969RML5-F1
#
_cell.length_a   1.000
_cell.length_b   1.000
_cell.length_c   1.000
_cell.angle_alpha   90.00
_cell.angle_beta   90.00
_cell.angle_gamma   90.00
#
_symmetry.space_group_name_H-M   'P 1'
#
loop_
_entity.id
_entity.type
_entity.pdbx_description
1 polymer ?
#
loop_
_entity_poly.entity_id
_entity_poly.type
_entity_poly.pdbx_seq_one_letter_code
_entity_poly.pdbx_strand_id
1 'polypeptide(L)'
;MRFRFKDKKLEALYTEEKDAHKYPGVVDDFFDVMTIIQAAPDERDLYAQKGLRFEKLAGKRGKQGQRSLRLNKQWRLIVTLEKDAEGAYLQILGIEDYH
;
A
#
# COMPACT_ATOMS: atom_id res chain seq x y z
N MET A 1 2.87 -0.29 -11.43
CA MET A 1 4.31 -0.20 -11.12
C MET A 1 4.71 -1.45 -10.37
N ARG A 2 6.00 -1.78 -10.28
CA ARG A 2 6.44 -2.96 -9.52
C ARG A 2 6.11 -2.79 -8.03
N PHE A 3 5.70 -3.86 -7.38
CA PHE A 3 5.53 -3.91 -5.93
C PHE A 3 5.96 -5.26 -5.37
N ARG A 4 6.28 -5.29 -4.06
CA ARG A 4 6.61 -6.51 -3.32
C ARG A 4 5.98 -6.44 -1.93
N PHE A 5 5.47 -7.56 -1.44
CA PHE A 5 5.03 -7.66 -0.06
C PHE A 5 6.20 -7.91 0.87
N LYS A 6 6.22 -7.21 2.00
CA LYS A 6 7.18 -7.49 3.08
C LYS A 6 6.74 -8.69 3.93
N ASP A 7 5.43 -8.90 4.07
CA ASP A 7 4.83 -9.95 4.89
C ASP A 7 4.11 -10.98 3.99
N LYS A 8 4.44 -12.26 4.19
CA LYS A 8 3.84 -13.40 3.47
C LYS A 8 2.33 -13.54 3.72
N LYS A 9 1.81 -13.09 4.87
CA LYS A 9 0.37 -13.11 5.16
C LYS A 9 -0.37 -12.11 4.30
N LEU A 10 0.19 -10.92 4.11
CA LEU A 10 -0.40 -9.89 3.26
C LEU A 10 -0.32 -10.28 1.78
N GLU A 11 0.77 -10.94 1.38
CA GLU A 11 0.89 -11.56 0.06
C GLU A 11 -0.17 -12.64 -0.16
N ALA A 12 -0.39 -13.53 0.82
CA ALA A 12 -1.42 -14.56 0.73
C ALA A 12 -2.84 -13.97 0.73
N LEU A 13 -3.08 -12.86 1.44
CA LEU A 13 -4.34 -12.12 1.34
C LEU A 13 -4.55 -11.62 -0.10
N TYR A 14 -3.52 -11.05 -0.72
CA TYR A 14 -3.62 -10.50 -2.08
C TYR A 14 -3.73 -11.59 -3.17
N THR A 15 -3.06 -12.73 -3.00
CA THR A 15 -2.97 -13.77 -4.05
C THR A 15 -4.01 -14.87 -3.92
N GLU A 16 -4.44 -15.18 -2.68
CA GLU A 16 -5.32 -16.30 -2.36
C GLU A 16 -6.57 -15.88 -1.57
N GLU A 17 -6.76 -14.57 -1.32
CA GLU A 17 -7.79 -14.05 -0.39
C GLU A 17 -7.73 -14.67 1.02
N LYS A 18 -6.55 -15.19 1.37
CA LYS A 18 -6.35 -15.89 2.63
C LYS A 18 -6.56 -14.95 3.81
N ASP A 19 -7.32 -15.43 4.80
CA ASP A 19 -7.63 -14.67 6.01
C ASP A 19 -8.40 -13.35 5.77
N ALA A 20 -9.06 -13.16 4.62
CA ALA A 20 -9.85 -11.95 4.32
C ALA A 20 -10.89 -11.59 5.40
N HIS A 21 -11.47 -12.60 6.06
CA HIS A 21 -12.41 -12.42 7.18
C HIS A 21 -11.82 -11.64 8.38
N LYS A 22 -10.49 -11.54 8.51
CA LYS A 22 -9.82 -10.75 9.56
C LYS A 22 -9.81 -9.25 9.27
N TYR A 23 -10.19 -8.87 8.05
CA TYR A 23 -10.18 -7.51 7.54
C TYR A 23 -11.58 -7.07 7.06
N PRO A 24 -12.62 -7.16 7.92
CA PRO A 24 -13.98 -6.87 7.50
C PRO A 24 -14.12 -5.41 7.05
N GLY A 25 -14.64 -5.20 5.84
CA GLY A 25 -14.89 -3.88 5.28
C GLY A 25 -13.65 -3.10 4.83
N VAL A 26 -12.51 -3.77 4.60
CA VAL A 26 -11.32 -3.15 3.99
C VAL A 26 -10.70 -3.97 2.86
N VAL A 27 -11.04 -5.26 2.72
CA VAL A 27 -10.46 -6.14 1.68
C VAL A 27 -10.71 -5.60 0.27
N ASP A 28 -11.94 -5.21 -0.06
CA ASP A 28 -12.28 -4.67 -1.38
C ASP A 28 -11.50 -3.38 -1.67
N ASP A 29 -11.48 -2.44 -0.72
CA ASP A 29 -10.71 -1.19 -0.84
C ASP A 29 -9.20 -1.46 -1.02
N PHE A 30 -8.68 -2.50 -0.36
CA PHE A 30 -7.30 -2.94 -0.53
C PHE A 30 -7.04 -3.44 -1.95
N PHE A 31 -7.91 -4.29 -2.51
CA PHE A 31 -7.78 -4.78 -3.88
C PHE A 31 -7.92 -3.66 -4.93
N ASP A 32 -8.82 -2.70 -4.72
CA ASP A 32 -8.96 -1.52 -5.59
C ASP A 32 -7.67 -0.69 -5.63
N VAL A 33 -7.10 -0.40 -4.45
CA VAL A 33 -5.84 0.36 -4.37
C VAL A 33 -4.66 -0.45 -4.94
N MET A 34 -4.60 -1.76 -4.72
CA MET A 34 -3.56 -2.60 -5.33
C MET A 34 -3.68 -2.64 -6.87
N THR A 35 -4.90 -2.63 -7.41
CA THR A 35 -5.15 -2.54 -8.86
C THR A 35 -4.63 -1.22 -9.43
N ILE A 36 -4.88 -0.11 -8.73
CA ILE A 36 -4.32 1.20 -9.10
C ILE A 36 -2.79 1.17 -9.08
N ILE A 37 -2.19 0.63 -8.02
CA ILE A 37 -0.72 0.51 -7.90
C ILE A 37 -0.16 -0.32 -9.05
N GLN A 38 -0.80 -1.43 -9.40
CA GLN A 38 -0.36 -2.28 -10.49
C GLN A 38 -0.40 -1.55 -11.84
N ALA A 39 -1.45 -0.77 -12.10
CA ALA A 39 -1.64 -0.01 -13.34
C ALA A 39 -0.74 1.25 -13.46
N ALA A 40 -0.30 1.84 -12.35
CA ALA A 40 0.50 3.07 -12.34
C ALA A 40 1.87 2.90 -13.03
N PRO A 41 2.27 3.71 -14.01
CA PRO A 41 3.64 3.66 -14.55
C PRO A 41 4.72 3.90 -13.49
N ASP A 42 4.54 4.92 -12.64
CA ASP A 42 5.44 5.24 -11.54
C ASP A 42 4.70 5.92 -10.36
N GLU A 43 5.43 6.34 -9.33
CA GLU A 43 4.84 6.92 -8.13
C GLU A 43 4.13 8.27 -8.36
N ARG A 44 4.39 8.97 -9.47
CA ARG A 44 3.77 10.25 -9.79
C ARG A 44 2.27 10.09 -10.03
N ASP A 45 1.84 8.96 -10.58
CA ASP A 45 0.43 8.61 -10.74
C ASP A 45 -0.29 8.48 -9.39
N LEU A 46 0.39 7.95 -8.37
CA LEU A 46 -0.16 7.83 -7.02
C LEU A 46 -0.36 9.20 -6.37
N TYR A 47 0.54 10.16 -6.61
CA TYR A 47 0.36 11.55 -6.18
C TYR A 47 -0.75 12.27 -6.96
N ALA A 48 -0.91 11.97 -8.26
CA ALA A 48 -1.95 12.58 -9.08
C ALA A 48 -3.36 12.17 -8.62
N GLN A 49 -3.52 10.93 -8.13
CA GLN A 49 -4.76 10.44 -7.54
C GLN A 49 -4.94 10.94 -6.09
N LYS A 50 -5.40 12.18 -5.94
CA LYS A 50 -5.58 12.84 -4.62
C LYS A 50 -6.40 12.03 -3.61
N GLY A 51 -7.32 11.17 -4.07
CA GLY A 51 -8.11 10.28 -3.21
C GLY A 51 -7.27 9.27 -2.43
N LEU A 52 -6.14 8.85 -2.99
CA LEU A 52 -5.22 7.90 -2.37
C LEU A 52 -4.43 8.49 -1.21
N ARG A 53 -4.32 9.82 -1.09
CA ARG A 53 -3.54 10.45 0.00
C ARG A 53 -2.15 9.83 0.16
N PHE A 54 -1.43 9.66 -0.95
CA PHE A 54 -0.09 9.09 -0.95
C PHE A 54 0.88 10.06 -0.26
N GLU A 55 1.03 9.91 1.05
CA GLU A 55 1.67 10.90 1.92
C GLU A 55 2.76 10.25 2.76
N LYS A 56 3.84 10.99 3.01
CA LYS A 56 4.92 10.54 3.90
C LYS A 56 4.43 10.60 5.34
N LEU A 57 4.63 9.53 6.10
CA LEU A 57 4.29 9.51 7.52
C LEU A 57 5.18 10.47 8.33
N ALA A 58 4.71 10.88 9.50
CA ALA A 58 5.46 11.76 10.39
C ALA A 58 6.49 10.98 11.25
N GLY A 59 7.38 11.74 11.90
CA GLY A 59 8.27 11.22 12.95
C GLY A 59 9.23 10.12 12.49
N LYS A 60 9.44 9.10 13.35
CA LYS A 60 10.36 7.98 13.10
C LYS A 60 9.98 7.20 11.85
N ARG A 61 8.69 6.96 11.62
CA ARG A 61 8.19 6.20 10.46
C ARG A 61 8.48 6.93 9.15
N GLY A 62 8.26 8.25 9.13
CA GLY A 62 8.67 9.10 8.00
C GLY A 62 10.17 9.09 7.75
N LYS A 63 10.99 9.12 8.81
CA LYS A 63 12.45 9.01 8.70
C LYS A 63 12.90 7.66 8.12
N GLN A 64 12.11 6.61 8.34
CA GLN A 64 12.29 5.28 7.73
C GLN A 64 11.71 5.18 6.30
N GLY A 65 11.21 6.27 5.73
CA GLY A 65 10.68 6.30 4.37
C GLY A 65 9.23 5.81 4.24
N GLN A 66 8.55 5.49 5.35
CA GLN A 66 7.18 4.98 5.28
C GLN A 66 6.20 6.06 4.81
N ARG A 67 5.23 5.62 4.02
CA ARG A 67 4.16 6.39 3.41
C ARG A 67 2.84 5.66 3.62
N SER A 68 1.73 6.38 3.60
CA SER A 68 0.39 5.82 3.63
C SER A 68 -0.34 6.06 2.31
N LEU A 69 -1.20 5.11 1.93
CA LEU A 69 -2.29 5.31 0.98
C LEU A 69 -3.61 5.06 1.71
N ARG A 70 -4.63 5.84 1.38
CA ARG A 70 -5.99 5.69 1.86
C ARG A 70 -6.66 4.51 1.16
N LEU A 71 -7.11 3.55 1.97
CA LEU A 71 -8.04 2.51 1.55
C LEU A 71 -9.46 3.07 1.71
N ASN A 72 -9.84 3.39 2.94
CA ASN A 72 -11.12 4.04 3.25
C ASN A 72 -10.98 5.07 4.36
N LYS A 73 -12.08 5.45 5.03
CA LYS A 73 -12.02 6.47 6.09
C LYS A 73 -11.13 6.04 7.26
N GLN A 74 -11.18 4.76 7.64
CA GLN A 74 -10.49 4.18 8.78
C GLN A 74 -9.14 3.58 8.45
N TRP A 75 -8.98 2.94 7.28
CA TRP A 75 -7.82 2.11 7.02
C TRP A 75 -6.81 2.74 6.04
N ARG A 76 -5.53 2.42 6.25
CA ARG A 76 -4.41 2.84 5.40
C ARG A 76 -3.57 1.65 4.98
N LEU A 77 -3.11 1.68 3.72
CA LEU A 77 -2.03 0.83 3.24
C LEU A 77 -0.70 1.53 3.51
N ILE A 78 0.19 0.87 4.23
CA ILE A 78 1.52 1.39 4.54
C ILE A 78 2.53 0.81 3.58
N VAL A 79 3.35 1.68 2.99
CA VAL A 79 4.35 1.31 1.98
C VAL A 79 5.66 2.07 2.18
N THR A 80 6.74 1.57 1.58
CA THR A 80 7.94 2.37 1.26
C THR A 80 8.17 2.40 -0.25
N LEU A 81 8.80 3.46 -0.74
CA LEU A 81 9.27 3.54 -2.12
C LEU A 81 10.73 3.12 -2.15
N GLU A 82 11.00 1.95 -2.71
CA GLU A 82 12.30 1.31 -2.77
C GLU A 82 12.84 1.32 -4.20
N LYS A 83 14.12 1.00 -4.36
CA LYS A 83 14.76 0.88 -5.67
C LYS A 83 15.71 -0.31 -5.71
N ASP A 84 15.68 -1.06 -6.80
CA ASP A 84 16.66 -2.10 -7.10
C ASP A 84 17.23 -1.93 -8.52
N ALA A 85 17.96 -2.93 -9.02
CA ALA A 85 18.56 -2.91 -10.35
C ALA A 85 17.54 -2.79 -11.50
N GLU A 86 16.29 -3.20 -11.27
CA GLU A 86 15.19 -3.15 -12.24
C GLU A 86 14.35 -1.86 -12.10
N GLY A 87 14.71 -0.96 -11.18
CA GLY A 87 14.05 0.34 -10.99
C GLY A 87 13.31 0.49 -9.66
N ALA A 88 12.42 1.50 -9.60
CA ALA A 88 11.64 1.79 -8.41
C ALA A 88 10.49 0.80 -8.23
N TYR A 89 10.17 0.48 -6.98
CA TYR A 89 9.02 -0.37 -6.63
C TYR A 89 8.44 0.03 -5.28
N LEU A 90 7.17 -0.30 -5.04
CA LEU A 90 6.58 -0.17 -3.72
C LEU A 90 6.81 -1.43 -2.89
N GLN A 91 7.37 -1.28 -1.70
CA GLN A 91 7.33 -2.34 -0.70
C GLN A 91 6.09 -2.18 0.16
N ILE A 92 5.17 -3.14 0.08
CA ILE A 92 3.91 -3.14 0.82
C ILE A 92 4.17 -3.71 2.23
N LEU A 93 3.93 -2.88 3.25
CA LEU A 93 4.27 -3.19 4.64
C LEU A 93 3.11 -3.74 5.45
N GLY A 94 1.89 -3.23 5.24
CA GLY A 94 0.75 -3.60 6.08
C GLY A 94 -0.51 -2.78 5.80
N ILE A 95 -1.64 -3.29 6.28
CA ILE A 95 -2.90 -2.55 6.43
C ILE A 95 -3.01 -2.13 7.89
N GLU A 96 -3.19 -0.83 8.15
CA GLU A 96 -3.23 -0.27 9.50
C GLU A 96 -4.49 0.59 9.72
N ASP A 97 -5.02 0.54 10.94
CA ASP A 97 -6.07 1.44 11.40
C ASP A 97 -5.49 2.84 11.62
N TYR A 98 -6.21 3.86 11.15
CA TYR A 98 -5.81 5.27 11.15
C TYR A 98 -6.64 6.12 12.13
N HIS A 99 -7.30 5.47 13.11
CA HIS A 99 -8.05 6.12 14.19
C HIS A 99 -7.49 5.81 15.59
#